data_AF-A0A1J5S5D2-F1
#
_entry.id   AF-A0A1J5S5D2-F1
#
_cell.length_a   1.000
_cell.length_b   1.000
_cell.length_c   1.000
_cell.angle_alpha   90.00
_cell.angle_beta   90.00
_cell.angle_gamma   90.00
#
_symmetry.space_group_name_H-M   'P 1'
#
loop_
_entity.id
_entity.type
_entity.pdbx_description
1 polymer ?
#
loop_
_entity_poly.entity_id
_entity_poly.type
_entity_poly.pdbx_seq_one_letter_code
_entity_poly.pdbx_strand_id
1 'polypeptide(L)'
;MKTRMSELLHHLGFVFHRYSQKEGNFDPVEIYVNGVKVRPMDPFLKDNNFRQPLEGQEIRVRDATITVKPYVLPPISHLSTEEIETAGGRSGLRGSQGFYVYRNRRLVIWGTWFRLVPKDEFFKLTRVQVDIPNSLDDLWGLDIKKSVAYPPDIVRNRLRDLIPHFVSSSRKTITYPGRKEKNGKFVPLWQRIEPRHGVFRYEINSEHPAISSLSEKLDKEEQSILQAVLELLTGSLPLESIYADMCSDHRHPDAEGLIHELIELATNIIRITGLDVPAVLNIDPLARYPQHHSRILEELSE
;
A
#
# COMPACT_ATOMS: atom_id res chain seq x y z
N MET A 1 -5.17 -3.32 -34.97
CA MET A 1 -6.37 -4.06 -34.53
C MET A 1 -6.35 -4.38 -33.03
N LYS A 2 -5.21 -4.79 -32.42
CA LYS A 2 -5.08 -5.05 -30.97
C LYS A 2 -5.42 -3.85 -30.05
N THR A 3 -5.11 -2.62 -30.45
CA THR A 3 -5.26 -1.43 -29.58
C THR A 3 -6.70 -0.95 -29.37
N ARG A 4 -7.63 -1.21 -30.31
CA ARG A 4 -9.05 -0.83 -30.15
C ARG A 4 -9.85 -1.80 -29.26
N MET A 5 -9.35 -3.02 -29.09
CA MET A 5 -10.02 -4.06 -28.29
C MET A 5 -9.48 -4.14 -26.86
N SER A 6 -8.36 -3.49 -26.55
CA SER A 6 -7.76 -3.53 -25.22
C SER A 6 -8.71 -3.03 -24.14
N GLU A 7 -9.45 -1.95 -24.41
CA GLU A 7 -10.44 -1.41 -23.46
C GLU A 7 -11.59 -2.38 -23.20
N LEU A 8 -12.06 -3.10 -24.23
CA LEU A 8 -13.10 -4.12 -24.09
C LEU A 8 -12.57 -5.31 -23.29
N LEU A 9 -11.39 -5.82 -23.62
CA LEU A 9 -10.75 -6.94 -22.91
C LEU A 9 -10.52 -6.58 -21.44
N HIS A 10 -10.03 -5.37 -21.16
CA HIS A 10 -9.82 -4.85 -19.81
C HIS A 10 -11.15 -4.71 -19.06
N HIS A 11 -12.17 -4.14 -19.70
CA HIS A 11 -13.50 -4.01 -19.08
C HIS A 11 -14.11 -5.37 -18.74
N LEU A 12 -14.03 -6.34 -19.66
CA LEU A 12 -14.56 -7.69 -19.42
C LEU A 12 -13.76 -8.40 -18.32
N GLY A 13 -12.44 -8.32 -18.36
CA GLY A 13 -11.54 -8.88 -17.36
C GLY A 13 -11.81 -8.32 -15.96
N PHE A 14 -12.04 -7.01 -15.86
CA PHE A 14 -12.27 -6.32 -14.59
C PHE A 14 -13.70 -6.49 -14.06
N VAL A 15 -14.72 -6.38 -14.91
CA VAL A 15 -16.13 -6.46 -14.47
C VAL A 15 -16.57 -7.89 -14.16
N PHE A 16 -16.04 -8.86 -14.91
CA PHE A 16 -16.44 -10.26 -14.83
C PHE A 16 -15.35 -11.17 -14.26
N HIS A 17 -14.26 -10.65 -13.66
CA HIS A 17 -13.17 -11.47 -13.10
C HIS A 17 -13.67 -12.63 -12.23
N ARG A 18 -14.69 -12.39 -11.39
CA ARG A 18 -15.24 -13.42 -10.49
C ARG A 18 -15.90 -14.57 -11.23
N TYR A 19 -16.47 -14.35 -12.41
CA TYR A 19 -17.04 -15.44 -13.20
C TYR A 19 -15.94 -16.31 -13.79
N SER A 20 -14.79 -15.75 -14.12
CA SER A 20 -13.64 -16.49 -14.66
C SER A 20 -12.78 -17.17 -13.60
N GLN A 21 -13.17 -17.07 -12.32
CA GLN A 21 -12.51 -17.71 -11.19
C GLN A 21 -13.49 -18.67 -10.50
N LYS A 22 -12.94 -19.75 -9.94
CA LYS A 22 -13.73 -20.67 -9.12
C LYS A 22 -14.08 -19.98 -7.81
N GLU A 23 -15.37 -19.90 -7.49
CA GLU A 23 -15.86 -19.23 -6.29
C GLU A 23 -17.05 -20.00 -5.70
N GLY A 24 -16.85 -20.63 -4.54
CA GLY A 24 -17.87 -21.46 -3.90
C GLY A 24 -18.34 -22.60 -4.82
N ASN A 25 -19.65 -22.67 -5.04
CA ASN A 25 -20.30 -23.68 -5.89
C ASN A 25 -20.38 -23.29 -7.37
N PHE A 26 -19.73 -22.20 -7.78
CA PHE A 26 -19.76 -21.75 -9.17
C PHE A 26 -18.48 -22.11 -9.91
N ASP A 27 -18.65 -22.81 -11.03
CA ASP A 27 -17.55 -23.13 -11.93
C ASP A 27 -17.09 -21.89 -12.71
N PRO A 28 -15.79 -21.82 -13.04
CA PRO A 28 -15.22 -20.72 -13.81
C PRO A 28 -15.72 -20.74 -15.26
N VAL A 29 -16.04 -19.55 -15.78
CA VAL A 29 -16.44 -19.31 -17.17
C VAL A 29 -15.27 -18.68 -17.93
N GLU A 30 -14.86 -19.35 -18.99
CA GLU A 30 -13.86 -18.78 -19.90
C GLU A 30 -14.51 -17.81 -20.89
N ILE A 31 -13.95 -16.61 -20.98
CA ILE A 31 -14.45 -15.55 -21.87
C ILE A 31 -13.43 -15.33 -22.99
N TYR A 32 -13.90 -15.38 -24.24
CA TYR A 32 -13.09 -15.15 -25.43
C TYR A 32 -13.69 -14.02 -26.26
N VAL A 33 -12.85 -13.11 -26.75
CA VAL A 33 -13.26 -12.07 -27.71
C VAL A 33 -12.39 -12.21 -28.96
N ASN A 34 -13.02 -12.55 -30.09
CA ASN A 34 -12.33 -12.82 -31.35
C ASN A 34 -11.15 -13.81 -31.20
N GLY A 35 -11.36 -14.88 -30.43
CA GLY A 35 -10.35 -15.91 -30.16
C GLY A 35 -9.30 -15.53 -29.11
N VAL A 36 -9.29 -14.30 -28.59
CA VAL A 36 -8.39 -13.90 -27.51
C VAL A 36 -9.04 -14.16 -26.15
N LYS A 37 -8.38 -14.96 -25.31
CA LYS A 37 -8.82 -15.23 -23.93
C LYS A 37 -8.72 -13.97 -23.08
N VAL A 38 -9.82 -13.60 -22.41
CA VAL A 38 -9.86 -12.49 -21.46
C VAL A 38 -9.20 -12.94 -20.15
N ARG A 39 -8.20 -12.19 -19.68
CA ARG A 39 -7.59 -12.42 -18.36
C ARG A 39 -8.44 -11.78 -17.26
N PRO A 40 -8.74 -12.49 -16.16
CA PRO A 40 -9.43 -11.89 -15.02
C PRO A 40 -8.54 -10.85 -14.35
N MET A 41 -9.12 -9.70 -14.02
CA MET A 41 -8.45 -8.59 -13.34
C MET A 41 -9.12 -8.38 -11.99
N ASP A 42 -8.57 -9.00 -10.94
CA ASP A 42 -9.12 -8.89 -9.58
C ASP A 42 -8.61 -7.62 -8.88
N PRO A 43 -9.49 -6.63 -8.61
CA PRO A 43 -9.09 -5.39 -7.92
C PRO A 43 -8.64 -5.59 -6.47
N PHE A 44 -8.88 -6.77 -5.90
CA PHE A 44 -8.50 -7.11 -4.52
C PHE A 44 -7.19 -7.88 -4.43
N LEU A 45 -6.57 -8.24 -5.56
CA LEU A 45 -5.33 -9.00 -5.64
C LEU A 45 -5.36 -10.24 -4.72
N LYS A 46 -6.40 -11.08 -4.84
CA LYS A 46 -6.62 -12.25 -3.97
C LYS A 46 -5.44 -13.22 -3.91
N ASP A 47 -4.66 -13.28 -4.99
CA ASP A 47 -3.52 -14.17 -5.14
C ASP A 47 -2.23 -13.62 -4.50
N ASN A 48 -2.21 -12.34 -4.09
CA ASN A 48 -1.06 -11.74 -3.44
C ASN A 48 -1.07 -11.99 -1.92
N ASN A 49 -0.04 -12.67 -1.42
CA ASN A 49 0.07 -13.09 -0.02
C ASN A 49 0.26 -11.94 0.98
N PHE A 50 0.70 -10.76 0.53
CA PHE A 50 0.91 -9.59 1.39
C PHE A 50 -0.38 -8.80 1.65
N ARG A 51 -1.49 -9.19 1.01
CA ARG A 51 -2.81 -8.59 1.22
C ARG A 51 -3.34 -8.97 2.60
N GLN A 52 -3.91 -8.00 3.30
CA GLN A 52 -4.56 -8.22 4.60
C GLN A 52 -6.08 -8.24 4.42
N PRO A 53 -6.74 -9.41 4.47
CA PRO A 53 -8.18 -9.46 4.60
C PRO A 53 -8.58 -8.96 5.99
N LEU A 54 -9.61 -8.12 6.05
CA LEU A 54 -10.18 -7.64 7.30
C LEU A 54 -11.51 -8.37 7.57
N GLU A 55 -11.96 -8.35 8.82
CA GLU A 55 -13.21 -8.99 9.20
C GLU A 55 -14.39 -8.38 8.43
N GLY A 56 -15.13 -9.24 7.73
CA GLY A 56 -16.32 -8.84 6.99
C GLY A 56 -17.53 -8.70 7.90
N GLN A 57 -18.55 -7.99 7.41
CA GLN A 57 -19.82 -7.84 8.10
C GLN A 57 -21.00 -8.12 7.18
N GLU A 58 -22.09 -8.59 7.77
CA GLU A 58 -23.35 -8.80 7.10
C GLU A 58 -24.35 -7.71 7.50
N ILE A 59 -24.91 -7.03 6.50
CA ILE A 59 -25.95 -6.03 6.69
C ILE A 59 -27.27 -6.65 6.24
N ARG A 60 -28.18 -6.90 7.19
CA ARG A 60 -29.54 -7.36 6.90
C ARG A 60 -30.42 -6.17 6.53
N VAL A 61 -31.05 -6.24 5.35
CA VAL A 61 -32.00 -5.24 4.86
C VAL A 61 -33.23 -6.00 4.35
N ARG A 62 -34.39 -5.79 4.98
CA ARG A 62 -35.60 -6.60 4.73
C ARG A 62 -35.26 -8.10 4.92
N ASP A 63 -35.62 -8.94 3.96
CA ASP A 63 -35.37 -10.39 3.96
C ASP A 63 -34.07 -10.79 3.25
N ALA A 64 -33.16 -9.84 3.03
CA ALA A 64 -31.95 -10.05 2.26
C ALA A 64 -30.69 -9.61 3.03
N THR A 65 -29.58 -10.31 2.76
CA THR A 65 -28.29 -10.06 3.40
C THR A 65 -27.30 -9.49 2.39
N ILE A 66 -26.72 -8.35 2.72
CA ILE A 66 -25.59 -7.74 1.99
C ILE A 66 -24.31 -8.15 2.71
N THR A 67 -23.34 -8.71 1.99
CA THR A 67 -22.04 -9.07 2.57
C THR A 67 -21.00 -8.02 2.25
N VAL A 68 -20.35 -7.46 3.28
CA VAL A 68 -19.30 -6.45 3.16
C VAL A 68 -17.98 -7.06 3.58
N LYS A 69 -17.01 -7.13 2.67
CA LYS A 69 -15.66 -7.68 2.92
C LYS A 69 -14.59 -6.64 2.59
N PRO A 70 -14.00 -6.01 3.61
CA PRO A 70 -12.85 -5.13 3.46
C PRO A 70 -11.55 -5.90 3.16
N TYR A 71 -10.70 -5.30 2.33
CA TYR A 71 -9.35 -5.74 2.01
C TYR A 71 -8.39 -4.55 2.05
N VAL A 72 -7.21 -4.76 2.62
CA VAL A 72 -6.08 -3.84 2.51
C VAL A 72 -5.08 -4.44 1.53
N LEU A 73 -4.86 -3.75 0.42
CA LEU A 73 -3.87 -4.13 -0.58
C LEU A 73 -2.45 -4.04 -0.01
N PRO A 74 -1.50 -4.83 -0.53
CA PRO A 74 -0.10 -4.67 -0.21
C PRO A 74 0.41 -3.24 -0.49
N PRO A 75 1.41 -2.76 0.26
CA PRO A 75 2.16 -1.55 -0.13
C PRO A 75 2.74 -1.69 -1.54
N ILE A 76 2.96 -0.55 -2.21
CA ILE A 76 3.44 -0.50 -3.61
C ILE A 76 4.74 -1.30 -3.80
N SER A 77 5.62 -1.34 -2.79
CA SER A 77 6.87 -2.12 -2.81
C SER A 77 6.67 -3.64 -2.96
N HIS A 78 5.47 -4.14 -2.68
CA HIS A 78 5.08 -5.55 -2.80
C HIS A 78 4.11 -5.82 -3.96
N LEU A 79 3.96 -4.86 -4.88
CA LEU A 79 3.12 -4.99 -6.07
C LEU A 79 3.97 -5.03 -7.34
N SER A 80 3.67 -5.97 -8.22
CA SER A 80 4.20 -5.98 -9.59
C SER A 80 3.51 -4.91 -10.45
N THR A 81 4.12 -4.56 -11.59
CA THR A 81 3.54 -3.60 -12.53
C THR A 81 2.14 -4.00 -13.01
N GLU A 82 1.89 -5.30 -13.26
CA GLU A 82 0.57 -5.82 -13.68
C GLU A 82 -0.47 -5.69 -12.55
N GLU A 83 -0.06 -5.89 -11.29
CA GLU A 83 -0.93 -5.71 -10.12
C GLU A 83 -1.25 -4.23 -9.86
N ILE A 84 -0.28 -3.33 -10.07
CA ILE A 84 -0.50 -1.88 -9.99
C ILE A 84 -1.50 -1.44 -11.05
N GLU A 85 -1.35 -1.91 -12.30
CA GLU A 85 -2.33 -1.61 -13.36
C GLU A 85 -3.71 -2.21 -13.05
N THR A 86 -3.77 -3.42 -12.49
CA THR A 86 -5.03 -4.09 -12.13
C THR A 86 -5.76 -3.38 -10.99
N ALA A 87 -5.04 -2.99 -9.94
CA ALA A 87 -5.62 -2.37 -8.74
C ALA A 87 -5.82 -0.85 -8.86
N GLY A 88 -4.98 -0.16 -9.65
CA GLY A 88 -5.00 1.29 -9.84
C GLY A 88 -5.69 1.74 -11.12
N GLY A 89 -5.51 1.00 -12.22
CA GLY A 89 -6.00 1.38 -13.55
C GLY A 89 -5.57 2.79 -13.95
N ARG A 90 -6.42 3.48 -14.73
CA ARG A 90 -6.19 4.87 -15.17
C ARG A 90 -6.24 5.91 -14.06
N SER A 91 -6.81 5.57 -12.91
CA SER A 91 -7.05 6.52 -11.81
C SER A 91 -6.00 6.44 -10.70
N GLY A 92 -5.02 5.53 -10.83
CA GLY A 92 -4.04 5.23 -9.78
C GLY A 92 -4.66 4.57 -8.55
N LEU A 93 -3.82 4.06 -7.64
CA LEU A 93 -4.28 3.35 -6.43
C LEU A 93 -5.16 4.25 -5.54
N ARG A 94 -4.82 5.54 -5.44
CA ARG A 94 -5.62 6.53 -4.71
C ARG A 94 -6.98 6.74 -5.36
N GLY A 95 -7.08 6.75 -6.68
CA GLY A 95 -8.35 6.95 -7.37
C GLY A 95 -9.29 5.75 -7.28
N SER A 96 -8.77 4.54 -7.16
CA SER A 96 -9.53 3.30 -7.07
C SER A 96 -9.86 2.86 -5.64
N GLN A 97 -9.59 3.68 -4.62
CA GLN A 97 -10.01 3.41 -3.24
C GLN A 97 -11.54 3.38 -3.06
N GLY A 98 -12.00 2.59 -2.09
CA GLY A 98 -13.39 2.61 -1.64
C GLY A 98 -14.17 1.32 -1.89
N PHE A 99 -15.48 1.47 -2.11
CA PHE A 99 -16.43 0.39 -2.28
C PHE A 99 -16.45 -0.15 -3.71
N TYR A 100 -16.55 -1.48 -3.78
CA TYR A 100 -16.65 -2.30 -4.99
C TYR A 100 -17.92 -3.13 -4.85
N VAL A 101 -18.96 -2.67 -5.52
CA VAL A 101 -20.32 -3.21 -5.40
C VAL A 101 -20.57 -4.25 -6.47
N TYR A 102 -20.92 -5.45 -6.02
CA TYR A 102 -21.25 -6.59 -6.85
C TYR A 102 -22.74 -6.90 -6.78
N ARG A 103 -23.29 -7.21 -7.95
CA ARG A 103 -24.64 -7.78 -8.11
C ARG A 103 -24.49 -9.14 -8.78
N ASN A 104 -24.87 -10.23 -8.11
CA ASN A 104 -24.63 -11.61 -8.56
C ASN A 104 -23.21 -11.86 -9.10
N ARG A 105 -22.16 -11.40 -8.40
CA ARG A 105 -20.74 -11.54 -8.83
C ARG A 105 -20.31 -10.65 -10.00
N ARG A 106 -21.21 -9.88 -10.63
CA ARG A 106 -20.84 -8.83 -11.57
C ARG A 106 -20.48 -7.55 -10.83
N LEU A 107 -19.32 -6.98 -11.10
CA LEU A 107 -18.93 -5.67 -10.57
C LEU A 107 -19.76 -4.57 -11.27
N VAL A 108 -20.50 -3.78 -10.50
CA VAL A 108 -21.39 -2.73 -11.03
C VAL A 108 -20.84 -1.34 -10.77
N ILE A 109 -20.28 -1.12 -9.58
CA ILE A 109 -19.73 0.17 -9.13
C ILE A 109 -18.40 -0.11 -8.43
N TRP A 110 -17.39 0.73 -8.66
CA TRP A 110 -16.07 0.57 -8.03
C TRP A 110 -15.41 1.92 -7.76
N GLY A 111 -14.42 1.94 -6.86
CA GLY A 111 -13.56 3.10 -6.62
C GLY A 111 -14.30 4.33 -6.06
N THR A 112 -15.36 4.12 -5.28
CA THR A 112 -16.18 5.20 -4.71
C THR A 112 -16.41 5.02 -3.22
N TRP A 113 -16.40 6.12 -2.48
CA TRP A 113 -16.85 6.18 -1.09
C TRP A 113 -18.31 6.62 -0.96
N PHE A 114 -19.06 6.76 -2.07
CA PHE A 114 -20.42 7.35 -2.08
C PHE A 114 -20.50 8.72 -1.38
N ARG A 115 -19.43 9.51 -1.48
CA ARG A 115 -19.25 10.80 -0.78
C ARG A 115 -19.37 10.70 0.75
N LEU A 116 -19.18 9.51 1.33
CA LEU A 116 -19.15 9.31 2.78
C LEU A 116 -17.85 9.84 3.40
N VAL A 117 -16.74 9.66 2.69
CA VAL A 117 -15.43 10.22 3.04
C VAL A 117 -14.71 10.73 1.80
N PRO A 118 -13.85 11.76 1.93
CA PRO A 118 -12.99 12.19 0.84
C PRO A 118 -11.99 11.08 0.47
N LYS A 119 -11.51 11.13 -0.77
CA LYS A 119 -10.40 10.27 -1.20
C LYS A 119 -9.11 10.77 -0.56
N ASP A 120 -8.50 9.92 0.24
CA ASP A 120 -7.31 10.24 1.03
C ASP A 120 -6.16 9.31 0.65
N GLU A 121 -4.92 9.79 0.79
CA GLU A 121 -3.71 9.02 0.55
C GLU A 121 -3.60 7.84 1.53
N PHE A 122 -4.02 8.05 2.77
CA PHE A 122 -4.03 7.02 3.82
C PHE A 122 -5.03 5.88 3.57
N PHE A 123 -5.94 6.01 2.59
CA PHE A 123 -6.89 4.95 2.24
C PHE A 123 -6.62 4.38 0.85
N LYS A 124 -5.52 4.76 0.18
CA LYS A 124 -5.23 4.34 -1.21
C LYS A 124 -5.21 2.82 -1.40
N LEU A 125 -4.84 2.07 -0.37
CA LEU A 125 -4.79 0.61 -0.38
C LEU A 125 -6.11 -0.05 0.05
N THR A 126 -7.12 0.72 0.48
CA THR A 126 -8.38 0.16 0.96
C THR A 126 -9.30 -0.21 -0.21
N ARG A 127 -9.79 -1.44 -0.21
CA ARG A 127 -10.79 -1.96 -1.16
C ARG A 127 -11.88 -2.66 -0.36
N VAL A 128 -13.14 -2.30 -0.57
CA VAL A 128 -14.25 -2.90 0.19
C VAL A 128 -15.22 -3.57 -0.77
N GLN A 129 -15.22 -4.90 -0.78
CA GLN A 129 -16.18 -5.71 -1.53
C GLN A 129 -17.55 -5.62 -0.87
N VAL A 130 -18.59 -5.32 -1.66
CA VAL A 130 -19.99 -5.26 -1.20
C VAL A 130 -20.81 -6.14 -2.13
N ASP A 131 -21.25 -7.29 -1.65
CA ASP A 131 -22.10 -8.22 -2.40
C ASP A 131 -23.58 -7.97 -2.10
N ILE A 132 -24.36 -7.71 -3.14
CA ILE A 132 -25.79 -7.43 -3.07
C ILE A 132 -26.59 -8.53 -3.78
N PRO A 133 -27.63 -9.10 -3.13
CA PRO A 133 -28.57 -10.03 -3.75
C PRO A 133 -29.57 -9.30 -4.65
N ASN A 134 -30.12 -10.02 -5.64
CA ASN A 134 -31.10 -9.47 -6.60
C ASN A 134 -32.35 -8.88 -5.95
N SER A 135 -32.76 -9.38 -4.79
CA SER A 135 -33.94 -8.89 -4.07
C SER A 135 -33.83 -7.43 -3.61
N LEU A 136 -32.62 -6.86 -3.62
CA LEU A 136 -32.37 -5.47 -3.24
C LEU A 136 -32.08 -4.56 -4.45
N ASP A 137 -32.22 -5.05 -5.69
CA ASP A 137 -31.93 -4.26 -6.90
C ASP A 137 -32.82 -3.02 -7.02
N ASP A 138 -34.12 -3.16 -6.71
CA ASP A 138 -35.10 -2.07 -6.77
C ASP A 138 -34.73 -0.92 -5.81
N LEU A 139 -34.06 -1.24 -4.71
CA LEU A 139 -33.65 -0.27 -3.70
C LEU A 139 -32.42 0.53 -4.13
N TRP A 140 -31.55 -0.05 -4.95
CA TRP A 140 -30.30 0.57 -5.36
C TRP A 140 -30.44 1.52 -6.55
N GLY A 141 -31.67 1.75 -7.03
CA GLY A 141 -31.96 2.66 -8.12
C GLY A 141 -31.08 2.38 -9.34
N LEU A 142 -30.79 1.10 -9.61
CA LEU A 142 -30.00 0.65 -10.74
C LEU A 142 -30.83 0.81 -12.02
N ASP A 143 -31.13 2.05 -12.36
CA ASP A 143 -31.86 2.41 -13.56
C ASP A 143 -31.05 1.94 -14.78
N ILE A 144 -31.76 1.37 -15.74
CA ILE A 144 -31.28 0.76 -16.98
C ILE A 144 -30.44 1.77 -17.80
N LYS A 145 -30.50 3.07 -17.46
CA LYS A 145 -29.77 4.17 -18.10
C LYS A 145 -28.44 4.60 -17.45
N LYS A 146 -27.88 3.87 -16.47
CA LYS A 146 -26.50 4.02 -15.93
C LYS A 146 -25.92 5.46 -15.91
N SER A 147 -25.78 6.03 -14.71
CA SER A 147 -24.59 6.87 -14.44
C SER A 147 -24.27 7.01 -12.96
N VAL A 148 -25.24 6.93 -12.05
CA VAL A 148 -24.95 6.98 -10.62
C VAL A 148 -26.00 6.17 -9.84
N ALA A 149 -25.58 5.06 -9.22
CA ALA A 149 -26.40 4.35 -8.25
C ALA A 149 -25.94 4.74 -6.84
N TYR A 150 -26.88 5.19 -6.02
CA TYR A 150 -26.63 5.53 -4.63
C TYR A 150 -27.20 4.42 -3.74
N PRO A 151 -26.43 3.92 -2.76
CA PRO A 151 -26.96 2.97 -1.79
C PRO A 151 -28.13 3.60 -1.03
N PRO A 152 -29.18 2.82 -0.69
CA PRO A 152 -30.25 3.25 0.21
C PRO A 152 -29.67 3.80 1.52
N ASP A 153 -30.35 4.76 2.15
CA ASP A 153 -29.85 5.40 3.37
C ASP A 153 -29.50 4.42 4.49
N ILE A 154 -30.25 3.32 4.61
CA ILE A 154 -29.98 2.25 5.59
C ILE A 154 -28.60 1.62 5.34
N VAL A 155 -28.31 1.27 4.08
CA VAL A 155 -27.02 0.67 3.70
C VAL A 155 -25.92 1.70 3.78
N ARG A 156 -26.18 2.93 3.32
CA ARG A 156 -25.24 4.05 3.35
C ARG A 156 -24.79 4.38 4.77
N ASN A 157 -25.71 4.45 5.72
CA ASN A 157 -25.41 4.71 7.13
C ASN A 157 -24.57 3.57 7.73
N ARG A 158 -24.94 2.31 7.46
CA ARG A 158 -24.14 1.17 7.91
C ARG A 158 -22.74 1.19 7.32
N LEU A 159 -22.60 1.40 6.01
CA LEU A 159 -21.29 1.52 5.37
C LEU A 159 -20.47 2.65 5.99
N ARG A 160 -21.07 3.82 6.26
CA ARG A 160 -20.40 4.94 6.93
C ARG A 160 -19.84 4.54 8.28
N ASP A 161 -20.61 3.83 9.09
CA ASP A 161 -20.18 3.42 10.44
C ASP A 161 -19.03 2.41 10.39
N LEU A 162 -18.88 1.68 9.27
CA LEU A 162 -17.82 0.71 9.05
C LEU A 162 -16.52 1.32 8.51
N ILE A 163 -16.58 2.48 7.84
CA ILE A 163 -15.41 3.13 7.24
C ILE A 163 -14.25 3.31 8.24
N PRO A 164 -14.46 3.85 9.47
CA PRO A 164 -13.36 4.05 10.42
C PRO A 164 -12.60 2.77 10.75
N HIS A 165 -13.30 1.63 10.83
CA HIS A 165 -12.71 0.34 11.16
C HIS A 165 -11.70 -0.09 10.09
N PHE A 166 -12.09 -0.04 8.82
CA PHE A 166 -11.23 -0.46 7.71
C PHE A 166 -10.11 0.54 7.42
N VAL A 167 -10.42 1.83 7.53
CA VAL A 167 -9.48 2.94 7.36
C VAL A 167 -8.36 2.89 8.39
N SER A 168 -8.66 2.54 9.65
CA SER A 168 -7.64 2.47 10.70
C SER A 168 -6.56 1.43 10.40
N SER A 169 -6.95 0.30 9.80
CA SER A 169 -6.04 -0.75 9.35
C SER A 169 -5.20 -0.32 8.15
N SER A 170 -5.82 0.32 7.14
CA SER A 170 -5.07 0.90 6.01
C SER A 170 -4.08 1.97 6.45
N ARG A 171 -4.47 2.83 7.42
CA ARG A 171 -3.56 3.79 8.05
C ARG A 171 -2.38 3.10 8.67
N LYS A 172 -2.56 2.05 9.48
CA LYS A 172 -1.45 1.28 10.09
C LYS A 172 -0.50 0.70 9.03
N THR A 173 -1.04 0.20 7.92
CA THR A 173 -0.24 -0.37 6.82
C THR A 173 0.54 0.71 6.05
N ILE A 174 -0.07 1.87 5.78
CA ILE A 174 0.55 2.98 5.02
C ILE A 174 1.48 3.83 5.87
N THR A 175 1.16 4.03 7.16
CA THR A 175 2.04 4.82 8.05
C THR A 175 3.39 4.15 8.29
N TYR A 176 3.52 2.84 8.04
CA TYR A 176 4.70 2.02 8.31
C TYR A 176 5.23 2.23 9.76
N PRO A 177 6.23 1.48 10.23
CA PRO A 177 6.37 0.89 11.56
C PRO A 177 7.06 1.88 12.51
N GLY A 178 6.84 3.18 12.32
CA GLY A 178 7.46 4.26 13.09
C GLY A 178 6.75 4.54 14.41
N ARG A 179 5.67 3.79 14.71
CA ARG A 179 5.21 3.69 16.09
C ARG A 179 6.33 3.00 16.85
N LYS A 180 6.76 3.58 17.97
CA LYS A 180 7.68 2.98 18.94
C LYS A 180 7.15 1.62 19.42
N GLU A 181 7.19 0.59 18.59
CA GLU A 181 7.48 -0.73 19.09
C GLU A 181 8.97 -0.71 19.37
N LYS A 182 9.33 -1.04 20.59
CA LYS A 182 10.63 -1.61 20.89
C LYS A 182 10.76 -2.94 20.11
N ASN A 183 10.72 -2.91 18.78
CA ASN A 183 11.17 -4.02 17.96
C ASN A 183 12.70 -3.96 18.05
N GLY A 184 13.25 -4.64 19.06
CA GLY A 184 14.68 -4.69 19.35
C GLY A 184 15.51 -5.42 18.30
N LYS A 185 15.21 -5.22 17.00
CA LYS A 185 15.92 -5.83 15.87
C LYS A 185 16.91 -4.89 15.19
N PHE A 186 16.72 -3.56 15.23
CA PHE A 186 17.68 -2.61 14.67
C PHE A 186 17.57 -1.20 15.30
N VAL A 187 18.66 -0.43 15.23
CA VAL A 187 18.73 0.97 15.69
C VAL A 187 18.43 1.90 14.51
N PRO A 188 17.32 2.66 14.51
CA PRO A 188 16.97 3.53 13.39
C PRO A 188 17.89 4.75 13.31
N LEU A 189 18.25 5.18 12.09
CA LEU A 189 19.05 6.38 11.85
C LEU A 189 18.24 7.66 12.07
N TRP A 190 16.96 7.66 11.73
CA TRP A 190 16.03 8.78 11.96
C TRP A 190 15.03 8.45 13.06
N GLN A 191 14.79 9.40 13.96
CA GLN A 191 13.83 9.30 15.04
C GLN A 191 12.77 10.39 14.93
N ARG A 192 11.50 10.02 15.14
CA ARG A 192 10.39 10.97 15.25
C ARG A 192 10.27 11.43 16.70
N ILE A 193 10.39 12.73 16.91
CA ILE A 193 10.19 13.37 18.20
C ILE A 193 8.92 14.21 18.14
N GLU A 194 8.09 14.09 19.15
CA GLU A 194 6.83 14.83 19.28
C GLU A 194 6.93 15.66 20.57
N PRO A 195 7.56 16.86 20.51
CA PRO A 195 7.75 17.68 21.71
C PRO A 195 6.42 18.22 22.26
N ARG A 196 5.37 18.32 21.42
CA ARG A 196 4.01 18.70 21.81
C ARG A 196 3.01 17.91 20.98
N HIS A 197 1.83 17.65 21.54
CA HIS A 197 0.75 16.96 20.83
C HIS A 197 0.47 17.62 19.47
N GLY A 198 0.63 16.85 18.40
CA GLY A 198 0.37 17.29 17.02
C GLY A 198 1.53 18.04 16.34
N VAL A 199 2.62 18.34 17.05
CA VAL A 199 3.85 18.91 16.47
C VAL A 199 4.94 17.87 16.54
N PHE A 200 5.42 17.43 15.38
CA PHE A 200 6.50 16.44 15.29
C PHE A 200 7.65 16.96 14.44
N ARG A 201 8.84 16.45 14.71
CA ARG A 201 10.04 16.64 13.90
C ARG A 201 10.80 15.33 13.81
N TYR A 202 11.62 15.21 12.77
CA TYR A 202 12.51 14.08 12.59
C TYR A 202 13.93 14.55 12.92
N GLU A 203 14.61 13.82 13.80
CA GLU A 203 16.00 14.06 14.17
C GLU A 203 16.84 12.85 13.83
N ILE A 204 18.12 13.07 13.54
CA ILE A 204 19.09 12.00 13.35
C ILE A 204 19.47 11.44 14.73
N ASN A 205 19.51 10.12 14.84
CA ASN A 205 19.88 9.41 16.05
C ASN A 205 21.40 9.44 16.27
N SER A 206 21.87 10.28 17.19
CA SER A 206 23.31 10.33 17.53
C SER A 206 23.85 9.03 18.15
N GLU A 207 22.98 8.16 18.70
CA GLU A 207 23.36 6.84 19.22
C GLU A 207 23.48 5.77 18.13
N HIS A 208 23.26 6.12 16.86
CA HIS A 208 23.41 5.18 15.76
C HIS A 208 24.87 4.72 15.62
N PRO A 209 25.17 3.41 15.46
CA PRO A 209 26.54 2.90 15.45
C PRO A 209 27.48 3.61 14.47
N ALA A 210 27.00 3.94 13.26
CA ALA A 210 27.81 4.67 12.28
C ALA A 210 28.18 6.09 12.75
N ILE A 211 27.30 6.76 13.50
CA ILE A 211 27.52 8.11 14.00
C ILE A 211 28.38 8.06 15.26
N SER A 212 28.11 7.15 16.19
CA SER A 212 28.91 6.98 17.40
C SER A 212 30.35 6.57 17.07
N SER A 213 30.57 5.60 16.18
CA SER A 213 31.91 5.18 15.75
C SER A 213 32.69 6.29 15.02
N LEU A 214 32.00 7.20 14.33
CA LEU A 214 32.63 8.38 13.75
C LEU A 214 32.96 9.41 14.83
N SER A 215 32.00 9.71 15.69
CA SER A 215 32.16 10.67 16.80
C SER A 215 33.30 10.30 17.73
N GLU A 216 33.49 9.01 18.03
CA GLU A 216 34.59 8.51 18.86
C GLU A 216 35.99 8.74 18.26
N LYS A 217 36.09 8.86 16.93
CA LYS A 217 37.36 9.12 16.22
C LYS A 217 37.70 10.61 16.13
N LEU A 218 36.74 11.48 16.42
CA LEU A 218 36.85 12.93 16.30
C LEU A 218 37.21 13.55 17.65
N ASP A 219 37.91 14.69 17.61
CA ASP A 219 38.16 15.49 18.82
C ASP A 219 36.90 16.25 19.28
N LYS A 220 36.97 16.96 20.42
CA LYS A 220 35.82 17.66 21.00
C LYS A 220 35.28 18.80 20.12
N GLU A 221 36.15 19.48 19.37
CA GLU A 221 35.73 20.58 18.48
C GLU A 221 35.04 20.00 17.25
N GLU A 222 35.64 18.98 16.64
CA GLU A 222 35.10 18.23 15.51
C GLU A 222 33.76 17.54 15.84
N GLN A 223 33.61 17.00 17.05
CA GLN A 223 32.34 16.45 17.53
C GLN A 223 31.24 17.53 17.58
N SER A 224 31.55 18.74 18.04
CA SER A 224 30.61 19.85 18.05
C SER A 224 30.22 20.28 16.63
N ILE A 225 31.18 20.25 15.69
CA ILE A 225 30.93 20.55 14.28
C ILE A 225 30.03 19.48 13.65
N LEU A 226 30.31 18.19 13.91
CA LEU A 226 29.49 17.08 13.45
C LEU A 226 28.04 17.24 13.93
N GLN A 227 27.85 17.52 15.22
CA GLN A 227 26.52 17.73 15.79
C GLN A 227 25.78 18.90 15.12
N ALA A 228 26.45 20.02 14.88
CA ALA A 228 25.87 21.16 14.17
C ALA A 228 25.46 20.82 12.73
N VAL A 229 26.27 20.02 12.02
CA VAL A 229 25.94 19.54 10.66
C VAL A 229 24.73 18.62 10.68
N LEU A 230 24.64 17.70 11.64
CA LEU A 230 23.47 16.81 11.78
C LEU A 230 22.20 17.63 12.06
N GLU A 231 22.27 18.63 12.95
CA GLU A 231 21.15 19.52 13.22
C GLU A 231 20.73 20.32 11.98
N LEU A 232 21.70 20.84 11.20
CA LEU A 232 21.41 21.52 9.95
C LEU A 232 20.67 20.61 8.97
N LEU A 233 21.12 19.36 8.78
CA LEU A 233 20.47 18.37 7.92
C LEU A 233 19.03 18.07 8.37
N THR A 234 18.79 17.98 9.68
CA THR A 234 17.44 17.78 10.22
C THR A 234 16.53 18.99 9.99
N GLY A 235 17.08 20.20 10.13
CA GLY A 235 16.34 21.45 9.93
C GLY A 235 16.07 21.78 8.47
N SER A 236 16.91 21.32 7.55
CA SER A 236 16.78 21.56 6.10
C SER A 236 15.97 20.50 5.36
N LEU A 237 15.37 19.54 6.07
CA LEU A 237 14.69 18.41 5.43
C LEU A 237 13.43 18.89 4.66
N PRO A 238 13.36 18.69 3.33
CA PRO A 238 12.30 19.27 2.50
C PRO A 238 11.02 18.44 2.58
N LEU A 239 10.37 18.43 3.75
CA LEU A 239 9.18 17.62 4.04
C LEU A 239 8.03 17.88 3.04
N GLU A 240 7.82 19.13 2.63
CA GLU A 240 6.76 19.48 1.69
C GLU A 240 7.01 18.92 0.28
N SER A 241 8.25 19.01 -0.21
CA SER A 241 8.63 18.43 -1.51
C SER A 241 8.56 16.91 -1.47
N ILE A 242 9.08 16.28 -0.41
CA ILE A 242 8.96 14.83 -0.20
C ILE A 242 7.49 14.41 -0.20
N TYR A 243 6.63 15.16 0.50
CA TYR A 243 5.20 14.89 0.51
C TYR A 243 4.57 15.03 -0.87
N ALA A 244 4.95 16.05 -1.66
CA ALA A 244 4.48 16.23 -3.03
C ALA A 244 4.92 15.09 -3.96
N ASP A 245 6.17 14.65 -3.84
CA ASP A 245 6.73 13.52 -4.60
C ASP A 245 6.07 12.19 -4.19
N MET A 246 5.79 11.99 -2.90
CA MET A 246 5.05 10.83 -2.40
C MET A 246 3.59 10.79 -2.86
N CYS A 247 2.98 11.97 -3.08
CA CYS A 247 1.62 12.10 -3.60
C CYS A 247 1.54 11.89 -5.12
N SER A 248 2.67 11.88 -5.82
CA SER A 248 2.73 11.63 -7.26
C SER A 248 3.05 10.16 -7.51
N ASP A 249 2.45 9.57 -8.56
CA ASP A 249 2.62 8.16 -8.96
C ASP A 249 4.01 7.91 -9.59
N HIS A 250 5.08 8.43 -9.00
CA HIS A 250 6.43 8.18 -9.47
C HIS A 250 6.83 6.73 -9.18
N ARG A 251 7.37 6.08 -10.21
CA ARG A 251 7.86 4.71 -10.16
C ARG A 251 9.10 4.67 -9.28
N HIS A 252 9.18 3.64 -8.43
CA HIS A 252 10.40 3.31 -7.71
C HIS A 252 11.59 3.13 -8.69
N PRO A 253 12.83 3.35 -8.25
CA PRO A 253 14.01 2.88 -8.99
C PRO A 253 13.86 1.39 -9.30
N ASP A 254 14.46 0.94 -10.40
CA ASP A 254 14.44 -0.48 -10.72
C ASP A 254 15.06 -1.32 -9.56
N ALA A 255 14.64 -2.57 -9.46
CA ALA A 255 15.04 -3.42 -8.34
C ALA A 255 16.56 -3.69 -8.30
N GLU A 256 17.25 -3.53 -9.43
CA GLU A 256 18.68 -3.80 -9.57
C GLU A 256 19.53 -2.61 -9.10
N GLY A 257 19.13 -1.38 -9.44
CA GLY A 257 19.74 -0.15 -8.95
C GLY A 257 19.61 0.01 -7.43
N LEU A 258 18.45 -0.34 -6.87
CA LEU A 258 18.27 -0.33 -5.40
C LEU A 258 19.25 -1.26 -4.68
N ILE A 259 19.51 -2.44 -5.24
CA ILE A 259 20.45 -3.40 -4.62
C ILE A 259 21.87 -2.84 -4.66
N HIS A 260 22.28 -2.23 -5.78
CA HIS A 260 23.60 -1.60 -5.90
C HIS A 260 23.80 -0.50 -4.85
N GLU A 261 22.82 0.38 -4.67
CA GLU A 261 22.85 1.42 -3.64
C GLU A 261 22.95 0.84 -2.22
N LEU A 262 22.21 -0.24 -1.93
CA LEU A 262 22.28 -0.91 -0.62
C LEU A 262 23.67 -1.55 -0.38
N ILE A 263 24.33 -2.10 -1.40
CA ILE A 263 25.68 -2.66 -1.28
C ILE A 263 26.71 -1.55 -1.01
N GLU A 264 26.62 -0.41 -1.70
CA GLU A 264 27.48 0.74 -1.43
C GLU A 264 27.30 1.27 0.00
N LEU A 265 26.06 1.37 0.47
CA LEU A 265 25.75 1.77 1.84
C LEU A 265 26.31 0.78 2.87
N ALA A 266 26.17 -0.52 2.64
CA ALA A 266 26.74 -1.56 3.51
C ALA A 266 28.27 -1.45 3.59
N THR A 267 28.93 -1.28 2.45
CA THR A 267 30.39 -1.11 2.37
C THR A 267 30.86 0.11 3.18
N ASN A 268 30.13 1.23 3.05
CA ASN A 268 30.43 2.45 3.80
C ASN A 268 30.24 2.25 5.31
N ILE A 269 29.17 1.56 5.74
CA ILE A 269 28.91 1.29 7.16
C ILE A 269 30.01 0.39 7.74
N ILE A 270 30.42 -0.67 7.03
CA ILE A 270 31.53 -1.55 7.44
C ILE A 270 32.81 -0.73 7.62
N ARG A 271 33.16 0.13 6.67
CA ARG A 271 34.35 0.99 6.74
C ARG A 271 34.32 1.95 7.93
N ILE A 272 33.15 2.51 8.26
CA ILE A 272 33.02 3.48 9.35
C ILE A 272 33.05 2.80 10.72
N THR A 273 32.29 1.71 10.87
CA THR A 273 32.03 1.05 12.16
C THR A 273 33.00 -0.07 12.49
N GLY A 274 33.60 -0.71 11.48
CA GLY A 274 34.41 -1.92 11.65
C GLY A 274 33.60 -3.17 12.03
N LEU A 275 32.27 -3.11 11.91
CA LEU A 275 31.37 -4.22 12.22
C LEU A 275 31.41 -5.31 11.14
N ASP A 276 31.07 -6.55 11.53
CA ASP A 276 30.93 -7.66 10.62
C ASP A 276 29.66 -7.52 9.75
N VAL A 277 29.67 -8.16 8.58
CA VAL A 277 28.56 -8.07 7.61
C VAL A 277 27.21 -8.45 8.26
N PRO A 278 27.10 -9.52 9.08
CA PRO A 278 25.86 -9.84 9.78
C PRO A 278 25.35 -8.73 10.72
N ALA A 279 26.23 -8.04 11.46
CA ALA A 279 25.79 -6.91 12.28
C ALA A 279 25.35 -5.73 11.41
N VAL A 280 26.06 -5.44 10.32
CA VAL A 280 25.71 -4.33 9.41
C VAL A 280 24.34 -4.52 8.74
N LEU A 281 23.97 -5.75 8.40
CA LEU A 281 22.62 -6.05 7.88
C LEU A 281 21.49 -5.75 8.87
N ASN A 282 21.80 -5.70 10.17
CA ASN A 282 20.85 -5.34 11.23
C ASN A 282 20.90 -3.84 11.56
N ILE A 283 21.57 -3.02 10.75
CA ILE A 283 21.64 -1.56 10.91
C ILE A 283 20.76 -0.88 9.86
N ASP A 284 20.17 0.26 10.21
CA ASP A 284 19.40 1.08 9.27
C ASP A 284 20.33 1.72 8.21
N PRO A 285 19.97 1.76 6.91
CA PRO A 285 18.70 1.35 6.31
C PRO A 285 18.62 -0.12 5.86
N LEU A 286 19.72 -0.88 5.94
CA LEU A 286 19.82 -2.27 5.43
C LEU A 286 18.83 -3.22 6.12
N ALA A 287 18.58 -3.02 7.41
CA ALA A 287 17.61 -3.79 8.18
C ALA A 287 16.18 -3.72 7.63
N ARG A 288 15.86 -2.69 6.84
CA ARG A 288 14.52 -2.52 6.21
C ARG A 288 14.31 -3.41 5.00
N TYR A 289 15.37 -4.03 4.46
CA TYR A 289 15.35 -4.79 3.22
C TYR A 289 15.82 -6.24 3.41
N PRO A 290 15.18 -7.03 4.31
CA PRO A 290 15.60 -8.41 4.58
C PRO A 290 15.59 -9.30 3.34
N GLN A 291 14.71 -9.03 2.37
CA GLN A 291 14.64 -9.76 1.11
C GLN A 291 15.91 -9.63 0.24
N HIS A 292 16.75 -8.62 0.50
CA HIS A 292 18.00 -8.40 -0.24
C HIS A 292 19.25 -8.85 0.55
N HIS A 293 19.09 -9.29 1.81
CA HIS A 293 20.22 -9.65 2.69
C HIS A 293 21.09 -10.78 2.13
N SER A 294 20.50 -11.84 1.57
CA SER A 294 21.27 -12.95 0.99
C SER A 294 22.14 -12.50 -0.17
N ARG A 295 21.60 -11.62 -1.03
CA ARG A 295 22.30 -11.09 -2.20
C ARG A 295 23.42 -10.13 -1.81
N ILE A 296 23.18 -9.29 -0.79
CA ILE A 296 24.19 -8.38 -0.22
C ILE A 296 25.31 -9.18 0.44
N LEU A 297 25.01 -10.31 1.10
CA LEU A 297 26.01 -11.20 1.69
C LEU A 297 26.89 -11.86 0.63
N GLU A 298 26.31 -12.38 -0.45
CA GLU A 298 27.04 -12.98 -1.56
C GLU A 298 28.06 -11.99 -2.13
N GLU A 299 27.63 -10.77 -2.49
CA GLU A 299 28.50 -9.77 -3.12
C GLU A 299 29.58 -9.21 -2.18
N LEU A 300 29.31 -9.11 -0.87
CA LEU A 300 30.30 -8.62 0.11
C LEU A 300 31.25 -9.72 0.62
N SER A 301 31.03 -10.97 0.22
CA SER A 301 31.86 -12.12 0.57
C SER A 301 32.85 -12.55 -0.53
N GLU A 302 32.72 -11.98 -1.72
CA GLU A 302 33.70 -12.04 -2.82
C GLU A 302 34.78 -10.96 -2.68
#